data_AF-F9RUP7-F1
#
_entry.id   AF-F9RUP7-F1
#
_cell.length_a   1.000
_cell.length_b   1.000
_cell.length_c   1.000
_cell.angle_alpha   90.00
_cell.angle_beta   90.00
_cell.angle_gamma   90.00
#
_symmetry.space_group_name_H-M   'P 1'
#
loop_
_entity.id
_entity.type
_entity.pdbx_description
1 polymer ?
#
loop_
_entity_poly.entity_id
_entity_poly.type
_entity_poly.pdbx_seq_one_letter_code
_entity_poly.pdbx_strand_id
1 'polypeptide(L)'
;PFLAMNINKTEKHEIDLIRKWIVALPPETLANLLTALCQGQTRNRVDSNGQLVTAEWDNNSQAQAIVKIMQWLAEDQTESDETNQRQWKEALIAMADLPKYSKDYSEEWEGYKKQWFKLAEFINETGDMKYIDNFTYLSHILCGNMVLTRRKCHIMTGIIGGVERYNYAAYPMRCVPNASLGKGTLAIVSRKTDLAENHWRLEQTNEIIINWSIDEITL
;
A
#
# COMPACT_ATOMS: atom_id res chain seq x y z
N PRO A 1 11.55 14.37 -5.43
CA PRO A 1 11.34 15.55 -6.32
C PRO A 1 11.48 15.32 -7.84
N PHE A 2 12.68 15.02 -8.37
CA PHE A 2 12.93 14.95 -9.82
C PHE A 2 12.08 13.89 -10.54
N LEU A 3 11.97 12.68 -9.96
CA LEU A 3 11.15 11.61 -10.52
C LEU A 3 9.67 12.02 -10.58
N ALA A 4 9.16 12.65 -9.53
CA ALA A 4 7.79 13.14 -9.45
C ALA A 4 7.49 14.16 -10.55
N MET A 5 8.39 15.11 -10.80
CA MET A 5 8.24 16.10 -11.87
C MET A 5 8.10 15.44 -13.25
N ASN A 6 8.87 14.39 -13.52
CA ASN A 6 8.75 13.65 -14.78
C ASN A 6 7.41 12.92 -14.89
N ILE A 7 6.95 12.26 -13.82
CA ILE A 7 5.66 11.56 -13.81
C ILE A 7 4.50 12.55 -13.97
N ASN A 8 4.60 13.73 -13.36
CA ASN A 8 3.58 14.76 -13.34
C ASN A 8 3.56 15.68 -14.58
N LYS A 9 4.31 15.32 -15.63
CA LYS A 9 4.23 15.98 -16.94
C LYS A 9 2.78 16.12 -17.40
N THR A 10 2.51 17.22 -18.10
CA THR A 10 1.17 17.64 -18.54
C THR A 10 0.93 17.41 -20.03
N GLU A 11 2.00 17.29 -20.82
CA GLU A 11 1.89 17.03 -22.25
C GLU A 11 1.41 15.60 -22.51
N LYS A 12 0.31 15.46 -23.27
CA LYS A 12 -0.36 14.16 -23.50
C LYS A 12 0.59 13.09 -24.04
N HIS A 13 1.43 13.45 -25.02
CA HIS A 13 2.38 12.50 -25.61
C HIS A 13 3.39 11.98 -24.58
N GLU A 14 3.91 12.86 -23.72
CA GLU A 14 4.85 12.48 -22.67
C GLU A 14 4.18 11.63 -21.59
N ILE A 15 2.94 11.98 -21.21
CA ILE A 15 2.11 11.18 -20.30
C ILE A 15 1.94 9.76 -20.85
N ASP A 16 1.60 9.63 -22.13
CA ASP A 16 1.37 8.32 -22.76
C ASP A 16 2.63 7.46 -22.79
N LEU A 17 3.79 8.07 -23.06
CA LEU A 17 5.09 7.37 -23.03
C LEU A 17 5.44 6.90 -21.62
N ILE A 18 5.31 7.77 -20.62
CA ILE A 18 5.64 7.43 -19.23
C ILE A 18 4.68 6.38 -18.69
N ARG A 19 3.37 6.51 -18.96
CA ARG A 19 2.37 5.52 -18.57
C ARG A 19 2.74 4.14 -19.09
N LYS A 20 3.01 4.01 -20.40
CA LYS A 20 3.41 2.73 -21.02
C LYS A 20 4.66 2.13 -20.38
N TRP A 21 5.62 2.98 -20.02
CA TRP A 21 6.81 2.55 -19.32
C TRP A 21 6.52 2.08 -17.89
N ILE A 22 5.68 2.80 -17.14
CA ILE A 22 5.35 2.48 -15.74
C ILE A 22 4.57 1.18 -15.63
N VAL A 23 3.53 0.98 -16.44
CA VAL A 23 2.72 -0.26 -16.34
C VAL A 23 3.53 -1.49 -16.72
N ALA A 24 4.54 -1.34 -17.58
CA ALA A 24 5.46 -2.41 -17.97
C ALA A 24 6.63 -2.63 -17.00
N LEU A 25 6.74 -1.87 -15.89
CA LEU A 25 7.87 -2.02 -14.96
C LEU A 25 7.84 -3.36 -14.21
N PRO A 26 8.98 -4.06 -14.11
CA PRO A 26 9.12 -5.17 -13.17
C PRO A 26 8.82 -4.70 -11.74
N PRO A 27 8.23 -5.56 -10.88
CA PRO A 27 7.86 -5.20 -9.51
C PRO A 27 8.99 -4.57 -8.69
N GLU A 28 10.23 -5.04 -8.84
CA GLU A 28 11.39 -4.49 -8.13
C GLU A 28 11.76 -3.09 -8.59
N THR A 29 11.56 -2.77 -9.87
CA THR A 29 11.83 -1.43 -10.40
C THR A 29 10.73 -0.47 -9.96
N LEU A 30 9.47 -0.92 -9.98
CA LEU A 30 8.34 -0.18 -9.43
C LEU A 30 8.53 0.08 -7.92
N ALA A 31 9.01 -0.91 -7.17
CA ALA A 31 9.32 -0.79 -5.75
C ALA A 31 10.37 0.29 -5.45
N ASN A 32 11.46 0.32 -6.22
CA ASN A 32 12.49 1.35 -6.10
C ASN A 32 11.94 2.75 -6.42
N LEU A 33 11.09 2.86 -7.44
CA LEU A 33 10.43 4.10 -7.81
C LEU A 33 9.54 4.61 -6.67
N LEU A 34 8.65 3.76 -6.14
CA LEU A 34 7.76 4.10 -5.02
C LEU A 34 8.55 4.46 -3.76
N THR A 35 9.62 3.72 -3.46
CA THR A 35 10.50 4.01 -2.31
C THR A 35 11.16 5.39 -2.43
N ALA A 36 11.63 5.75 -3.62
CA ALA A 36 12.21 7.07 -3.87
C ALA A 36 11.15 8.18 -3.81
N LEU A 37 9.93 7.91 -4.28
CA LEU A 37 8.83 8.87 -4.25
C LEU A 37 8.28 9.09 -2.84
N CYS A 38 8.19 8.07 -1.99
CA CYS A 38 7.68 8.23 -0.62
C CYS A 38 8.75 8.72 0.37
N GLN A 39 9.91 9.19 -0.11
CA GLN A 39 10.93 9.82 0.72
C GLN A 39 10.60 11.31 0.88
N GLY A 40 10.08 11.68 2.05
CA GLY A 40 9.73 13.05 2.38
C GLY A 40 10.92 14.01 2.35
N GLN A 41 10.66 15.21 1.86
CA GLN A 41 11.57 16.34 1.88
C GLN A 41 11.31 17.18 3.11
N THR A 42 12.39 17.66 3.73
CA THR A 42 12.34 18.53 4.92
C THR A 42 13.00 19.89 4.69
N ARG A 43 13.63 20.08 3.52
CA ARG A 43 14.39 21.28 3.19
C ARG A 43 13.89 21.86 1.88
N ASN A 44 13.80 23.18 1.83
CA ASN A 44 13.56 23.90 0.58
C ASN A 44 14.78 23.79 -0.32
N ARG A 45 14.56 23.83 -1.63
CA ARG A 45 15.62 23.78 -2.64
C ARG A 45 15.41 24.85 -3.70
N VAL A 46 16.43 25.07 -4.52
CA VAL A 46 16.32 25.90 -5.72
C VAL A 46 16.20 24.96 -6.93
N ASP A 47 15.26 25.24 -7.83
CA ASP A 47 15.11 24.48 -9.07
C ASP A 47 16.09 24.93 -10.17
N SER A 48 16.01 24.29 -11.34
CA SER A 48 16.87 24.62 -12.50
C SER A 48 16.67 26.03 -13.04
N ASN A 49 15.56 26.69 -12.72
CA ASN A 49 15.23 28.06 -13.12
C ASN A 49 15.63 29.09 -12.05
N GLY A 50 16.27 28.68 -10.96
CA GLY A 50 16.64 29.55 -9.86
C GLY A 50 15.48 29.88 -8.91
N GLN A 51 14.35 29.18 -9.01
CA GLN A 51 13.17 29.42 -8.17
C GLN A 51 13.22 28.59 -6.88
N LEU A 52 12.79 29.20 -5.77
CA LEU A 52 12.67 28.50 -4.49
C LEU A 52 11.47 27.55 -4.54
N VAL A 53 11.73 26.27 -4.30
CA VAL A 53 10.75 25.20 -4.16
C VAL A 53 10.71 24.77 -2.70
N THR A 54 9.52 24.77 -2.12
CA THR A 54 9.34 24.36 -0.72
C THR A 54 9.35 22.85 -0.58
N ALA A 55 9.75 22.37 0.59
CA ALA A 55 9.66 20.94 0.93
C ALA A 55 8.23 20.40 0.78
N GLU A 56 7.24 21.21 1.19
CA GLU A 56 5.81 20.91 1.04
C GLU A 56 5.40 20.73 -0.42
N TRP A 57 5.87 21.62 -1.32
CA TRP A 57 5.58 21.49 -2.75
C TRP A 57 6.17 20.19 -3.33
N ASP A 58 7.40 19.86 -2.95
CA ASP A 58 8.03 18.62 -3.40
C ASP A 58 7.29 17.38 -2.88
N ASN A 59 6.87 17.38 -1.60
CA ASN A 59 6.09 16.30 -1.00
C ASN A 59 4.73 16.13 -1.69
N ASN A 60 4.03 17.23 -1.98
CA ASN A 60 2.78 17.21 -2.73
C ASN A 60 2.98 16.67 -4.16
N SER A 61 4.03 17.08 -4.85
CA SER A 61 4.36 16.56 -6.18
C SER A 61 4.67 15.07 -6.13
N GLN A 62 5.39 14.61 -5.11
CA GLN A 62 5.68 13.19 -4.89
C GLN A 62 4.41 12.37 -4.59
N ALA A 63 3.51 12.88 -3.75
CA ALA A 63 2.23 12.26 -3.46
C ALA A 63 1.36 12.14 -4.72
N GLN A 64 1.27 13.23 -5.51
CA GLN A 64 0.60 13.22 -6.79
C GLN A 64 1.17 12.15 -7.73
N ALA A 65 2.49 12.00 -7.79
CA ALA A 65 3.13 11.01 -8.64
C ALA A 65 2.82 9.57 -8.21
N ILE A 66 2.79 9.28 -6.90
CA ILE A 66 2.38 7.97 -6.37
C ILE A 66 0.93 7.67 -6.76
N VAL A 67 0.01 8.61 -6.54
CA VAL A 67 -1.41 8.45 -6.92
C VAL A 67 -1.55 8.25 -8.43
N LYS A 68 -0.79 8.97 -9.25
CA LYS A 68 -0.81 8.83 -10.72
C LYS A 68 -0.29 7.47 -11.19
N ILE A 69 0.75 6.93 -10.54
CA ILE A 69 1.23 5.56 -10.79
C ILE A 69 0.13 4.55 -10.47
N MET A 70 -0.50 4.68 -9.30
CA MET A 70 -1.59 3.78 -8.90
C MET A 70 -2.75 3.86 -9.89
N GLN A 71 -3.08 5.05 -10.37
CA GLN A 71 -4.12 5.25 -11.37
C GLN A 71 -3.77 4.53 -12.68
N TRP A 72 -2.54 4.69 -13.17
CA TRP A 72 -2.11 4.03 -14.39
C TRP A 72 -2.12 2.50 -14.30
N LEU A 73 -1.76 1.93 -13.15
CA LEU A 73 -1.84 0.49 -12.93
C LEU A 73 -3.30 0.01 -12.81
N ALA A 74 -4.17 0.78 -12.15
CA ALA A 74 -5.57 0.43 -11.95
C ALA A 74 -6.39 0.53 -13.25
N GLU A 75 -6.03 1.44 -14.14
CA GLU A 75 -6.72 1.69 -15.41
C GLU A 75 -6.08 0.98 -16.61
N ASP A 76 -5.01 0.19 -16.41
CA ASP A 76 -4.36 -0.53 -17.51
C ASP A 76 -5.23 -1.69 -17.99
N GLN A 77 -5.85 -1.49 -19.16
CA GLN A 77 -6.70 -2.46 -19.84
C GLN A 77 -5.91 -3.43 -20.74
N THR A 78 -4.58 -3.27 -20.85
CA THR A 78 -3.76 -4.20 -21.65
C THR A 78 -3.51 -5.53 -20.96
N GLU A 79 -3.67 -5.55 -19.64
CA GLU A 79 -3.53 -6.70 -18.76
C GLU A 79 -4.83 -6.96 -17.98
N SER A 80 -4.91 -8.10 -17.29
CA SER A 80 -6.04 -8.38 -16.40
C SER A 80 -5.93 -7.64 -15.07
N ASP A 81 -7.06 -7.37 -14.41
CA ASP A 81 -7.07 -6.81 -13.04
C ASP A 81 -6.20 -7.64 -12.09
N GLU A 82 -6.21 -8.97 -12.21
CA GLU A 82 -5.39 -9.87 -11.41
C GLU A 82 -3.88 -9.65 -11.65
N THR A 83 -3.48 -9.40 -12.90
CA THR A 83 -2.09 -9.08 -13.26
C THR A 83 -1.68 -7.76 -12.59
N ASN A 84 -2.49 -6.72 -12.72
CA ASN A 84 -2.20 -5.38 -12.18
C ASN A 84 -2.13 -5.41 -10.64
N GLN A 85 -3.09 -6.08 -10.00
CA GLN A 85 -3.09 -6.31 -8.55
C GLN A 85 -1.87 -7.14 -8.11
N ARG A 86 -1.44 -8.11 -8.91
CA ARG A 86 -0.25 -8.91 -8.62
C ARG A 86 1.02 -8.08 -8.70
N GLN A 87 1.17 -7.25 -9.72
CA GLN A 87 2.31 -6.35 -9.88
C GLN A 87 2.39 -5.35 -8.73
N TRP A 88 1.27 -4.73 -8.34
CA TRP A 88 1.20 -3.86 -7.16
C TRP A 88 1.63 -4.58 -5.89
N LYS A 89 1.08 -5.78 -5.66
CA LYS A 89 1.43 -6.62 -4.50
C LYS A 89 2.91 -6.99 -4.46
N GLU A 90 3.46 -7.47 -5.57
CA GLU A 90 4.87 -7.85 -5.64
C GLU A 90 5.79 -6.63 -5.49
N ALA A 91 5.39 -5.44 -5.97
CA ALA A 91 6.15 -4.21 -5.77
C ALA A 91 6.18 -3.80 -4.29
N LEU A 92 5.05 -3.84 -3.58
CA LEU A 92 5.00 -3.53 -2.15
C LEU A 92 5.77 -4.56 -1.30
N ILE A 93 5.79 -5.84 -1.69
CA ILE A 93 6.64 -6.85 -1.05
C ILE A 93 8.12 -6.55 -1.31
N ALA A 94 8.49 -6.22 -2.55
CA ALA A 94 9.86 -5.88 -2.91
C ALA A 94 10.36 -4.61 -2.19
N MET A 95 9.48 -3.62 -1.93
CA MET A 95 9.79 -2.44 -1.11
C MET A 95 10.18 -2.80 0.34
N ALA A 96 9.74 -3.94 0.85
CA ALA A 96 10.08 -4.39 2.20
C ALA A 96 11.52 -4.93 2.32
N ASP A 97 12.22 -5.11 1.19
CA ASP A 97 13.62 -5.57 1.12
C ASP A 97 13.88 -6.83 1.98
N LEU A 98 12.95 -7.78 1.91
CA LEU A 98 13.04 -9.03 2.65
C LEU A 98 14.20 -9.90 2.14
N PRO A 99 14.85 -10.70 3.00
CA PRO A 99 15.93 -11.60 2.58
C PRO A 99 15.47 -12.55 1.46
N LYS A 100 16.14 -12.50 0.30
CA LYS A 100 15.76 -13.27 -0.90
C LYS A 100 15.69 -14.80 -0.72
N TYR A 101 16.21 -15.32 0.39
CA TYR A 101 16.27 -16.75 0.70
C TYR A 101 15.26 -17.19 1.78
N SER A 102 14.56 -16.27 2.46
CA SER A 102 13.44 -16.64 3.34
C SER A 102 12.14 -16.62 2.53
N LYS A 103 11.62 -17.79 2.17
CA LYS A 103 10.24 -17.93 1.64
C LYS A 103 9.24 -17.98 2.79
N ASP A 104 9.33 -17.05 3.72
CA ASP A 104 8.29 -16.90 4.72
C ASP A 104 7.18 -16.01 4.16
N TYR A 105 6.15 -16.67 3.65
CA TYR A 105 4.97 -15.96 3.15
C TYR A 105 4.43 -15.00 4.20
N SER A 106 4.41 -15.35 5.50
CA SER A 106 3.93 -14.47 6.57
C SER A 106 4.67 -13.13 6.59
N GLU A 107 5.99 -13.16 6.38
CA GLU A 107 6.82 -11.96 6.29
C GLU A 107 6.49 -11.14 5.04
N GLU A 108 6.20 -11.79 3.91
CA GLU A 108 5.77 -11.10 2.68
C GLU A 108 4.45 -10.34 2.87
N TRP A 109 3.41 -10.95 3.48
CA TRP A 109 2.13 -10.24 3.74
C TRP A 109 2.31 -9.07 4.70
N GLU A 110 3.16 -9.26 5.72
CA GLU A 110 3.48 -8.20 6.67
C GLU A 110 4.27 -7.07 5.99
N GLY A 111 5.22 -7.42 5.12
CA GLY A 111 5.97 -6.48 4.28
C GLY A 111 5.03 -5.67 3.40
N TYR A 112 4.16 -6.34 2.63
CA TYR A 112 3.12 -5.71 1.82
C TYR A 112 2.30 -4.68 2.62
N LYS A 113 1.77 -5.10 3.79
CA LYS A 113 0.95 -4.24 4.65
C LYS A 113 1.73 -3.02 5.14
N LYS A 114 2.96 -3.23 5.64
CA LYS A 114 3.82 -2.16 6.16
C LYS A 114 4.18 -1.15 5.07
N GLN A 115 4.49 -1.60 3.86
CA GLN A 115 4.82 -0.69 2.77
C GLN A 115 3.58 0.05 2.26
N TRP A 116 2.40 -0.58 2.26
CA TRP A 116 1.15 0.15 2.01
C TRP A 116 0.89 1.22 3.09
N PHE A 117 1.09 0.92 4.38
CA PHE A 117 0.98 1.91 5.47
C PHE A 117 1.96 3.06 5.31
N LYS A 118 3.21 2.77 4.93
CA LYS A 118 4.22 3.80 4.66
C LYS A 118 3.78 4.75 3.55
N LEU A 119 3.20 4.23 2.46
CA LEU A 119 2.64 5.06 1.40
C LEU A 119 1.43 5.86 1.90
N ALA A 120 0.51 5.22 2.63
CA ALA A 120 -0.67 5.84 3.19
C ALA A 120 -0.33 7.00 4.15
N GLU A 121 0.65 6.81 5.03
CA GLU A 121 1.20 7.82 5.93
C GLU A 121 1.73 9.02 5.14
N PHE A 122 2.60 8.77 4.17
CA PHE A 122 3.18 9.82 3.33
C PHE A 122 2.12 10.63 2.56
N ILE A 123 1.08 9.97 2.04
CA ILE A 123 -0.04 10.66 1.38
C ILE A 123 -0.83 11.49 2.41
N ASN A 124 -1.15 10.92 3.57
CA ASN A 124 -1.92 11.59 4.62
C ASN A 124 -1.21 12.84 5.17
N GLU A 125 0.12 12.79 5.31
CA GLU A 125 0.96 13.92 5.75
C GLU A 125 0.86 15.14 4.82
N THR A 126 0.45 14.97 3.56
CA THR A 126 0.23 16.11 2.67
C THR A 126 -0.98 16.96 3.05
N GLY A 127 -1.95 16.38 3.76
CA GLY A 127 -3.23 17.02 4.06
C GLY A 127 -4.10 17.33 2.83
N ASP A 128 -3.71 16.89 1.63
CA ASP A 128 -4.49 17.11 0.41
C ASP A 128 -5.55 16.02 0.26
N MET A 129 -6.81 16.39 0.52
CA MET A 129 -7.96 15.49 0.43
C MET A 129 -8.08 14.80 -0.92
N LYS A 130 -7.68 15.46 -2.02
CA LYS A 130 -7.74 14.84 -3.35
C LYS A 130 -6.77 13.68 -3.48
N TYR A 131 -5.57 13.79 -2.90
CA TYR A 131 -4.61 12.69 -2.92
C TYR A 131 -5.04 11.56 -1.98
N ILE A 132 -5.59 11.89 -0.81
CA ILE A 132 -6.11 10.93 0.16
C ILE A 132 -7.27 10.12 -0.45
N ASP A 133 -8.25 10.79 -1.05
CA ASP A 133 -9.43 10.16 -1.66
C ASP A 133 -9.02 9.25 -2.84
N ASN A 134 -8.16 9.76 -3.74
CA ASN A 134 -7.70 8.97 -4.88
C ASN A 134 -6.84 7.78 -4.44
N PHE A 135 -5.94 7.96 -3.47
CA PHE A 135 -5.13 6.86 -2.94
C PHE A 135 -6.03 5.77 -2.34
N THR A 136 -7.06 6.15 -1.58
CA THR A 136 -8.04 5.23 -1.01
C THR A 136 -8.82 4.49 -2.09
N TYR A 137 -9.36 5.21 -3.07
CA TYR A 137 -10.08 4.61 -4.20
C TYR A 137 -9.21 3.63 -5.00
N LEU A 138 -7.98 4.00 -5.31
CA LEU A 138 -7.06 3.16 -6.09
C LEU A 138 -6.54 1.97 -5.28
N SER A 139 -6.39 2.13 -3.97
CA SER A 139 -6.06 1.02 -3.05
C SER A 139 -7.16 -0.03 -3.05
N HIS A 140 -8.44 0.36 -3.13
CA HIS A 140 -9.53 -0.61 -3.25
C HIS A 140 -9.44 -1.49 -4.50
N ILE A 141 -8.91 -0.96 -5.60
CA ILE A 141 -8.75 -1.69 -6.87
C ILE A 141 -7.48 -2.56 -6.82
N LEU A 142 -6.34 -1.94 -6.53
CA LEU A 142 -5.03 -2.58 -6.62
C LEU A 142 -4.77 -3.59 -5.50
N CYS A 143 -5.40 -3.41 -4.34
CA CYS A 143 -5.31 -4.35 -3.22
C CYS A 143 -6.42 -5.42 -3.25
N GLY A 144 -7.20 -5.53 -4.33
CA GLY A 144 -8.38 -6.41 -4.42
C GLY A 144 -8.12 -7.89 -4.19
N ASN A 145 -6.88 -8.36 -4.37
CA ASN A 145 -6.45 -9.73 -4.07
C ASN A 145 -5.99 -9.94 -2.61
N MET A 146 -6.06 -8.89 -1.78
CA MET A 146 -5.62 -8.87 -0.38
C MET A 146 -6.76 -8.42 0.54
N VAL A 147 -6.81 -9.00 1.73
CA VAL A 147 -7.73 -8.63 2.80
C VAL A 147 -6.94 -7.95 3.91
N LEU A 148 -7.35 -6.74 4.28
CA LEU A 148 -6.88 -6.07 5.49
C LEU A 148 -7.84 -6.35 6.62
N THR A 149 -7.31 -6.73 7.78
CA THR A 149 -8.09 -6.93 9.00
C THR A 149 -7.54 -6.05 10.12
N ARG A 150 -8.41 -5.76 11.09
CA ARG A 150 -8.08 -5.01 12.29
C ARG A 150 -8.64 -5.71 13.52
N ARG A 151 -7.86 -5.79 14.57
CA ARG A 151 -8.31 -6.24 15.90
C ARG A 151 -7.97 -5.20 16.96
N LYS A 152 -8.89 -5.01 17.91
CA LYS A 152 -8.60 -4.24 19.12
C LYS A 152 -7.68 -5.05 20.02
N CYS A 153 -6.68 -4.38 20.59
CA CYS A 153 -5.77 -4.94 21.56
C CYS A 153 -5.67 -3.99 22.75
N HIS A 154 -5.67 -4.56 23.94
CA HIS A 154 -5.54 -3.82 25.18
C HIS A 154 -4.10 -3.96 25.68
N ILE A 155 -3.39 -2.83 25.77
CA ILE A 155 -2.04 -2.82 26.34
C ILE A 155 -2.16 -2.35 27.80
N MET A 156 -1.78 -3.21 28.74
CA MET A 156 -1.66 -2.81 30.13
C MET A 156 -0.43 -1.90 30.28
N THR A 157 -0.67 -0.61 30.55
CA THR A 157 0.40 0.40 30.68
C THR A 157 0.70 0.79 32.13
N GLY A 158 0.21 0.02 33.11
CA GLY A 158 0.35 0.37 34.54
C GLY A 158 -0.51 1.55 35.00
N ILE A 159 -1.20 2.23 34.07
CA ILE A 159 -2.23 3.23 34.33
C ILE A 159 -3.59 2.50 34.38
N ILE A 160 -4.44 2.85 35.35
CA ILE A 160 -5.80 2.27 35.49
C ILE A 160 -6.55 2.50 34.18
N GLY A 161 -6.89 1.40 33.49
CA GLY A 161 -7.66 1.42 32.25
C GLY A 161 -6.89 1.10 30.97
N GLY A 162 -5.56 0.93 31.02
CA GLY A 162 -4.75 0.54 29.84
C GLY A 162 -4.88 1.51 28.65
N VAL A 163 -4.27 1.15 27.51
CA VAL A 163 -4.43 1.89 26.26
C VAL A 163 -4.97 0.95 25.19
N GLU A 164 -6.07 1.36 24.55
CA GLU A 164 -6.59 0.66 23.38
C GLU A 164 -5.68 0.95 22.18
N ARG A 165 -5.21 -0.11 21.52
CA ARG A 165 -4.53 -0.03 20.23
C ARG A 165 -5.15 -0.97 19.23
N TYR A 166 -4.99 -0.65 17.96
CA TYR A 166 -5.38 -1.53 16.87
C TYR A 166 -4.15 -2.27 16.33
N ASN A 167 -4.30 -3.58 16.18
CA ASN A 167 -3.36 -4.40 15.43
C ASN A 167 -3.98 -4.73 14.08
N TYR A 168 -3.19 -4.61 13.03
CA TYR A 168 -3.61 -4.84 11.65
C TYR A 168 -2.91 -6.08 11.08
N ALA A 169 -3.59 -6.84 10.25
CA ALA A 169 -3.01 -7.98 9.53
C ALA A 169 -3.48 -7.98 8.08
N ALA A 170 -2.64 -8.49 7.17
CA ALA A 170 -2.98 -8.66 5.77
C ALA A 170 -2.91 -10.13 5.38
N TYR A 171 -3.85 -10.56 4.53
CA TYR A 171 -3.95 -11.93 4.05
C TYR A 171 -4.27 -11.91 2.55
N PRO A 172 -3.95 -12.96 1.80
CA PRO A 172 -4.54 -13.09 0.48
C PRO A 172 -6.02 -13.41 0.64
N MET A 173 -6.81 -12.98 -0.33
CA MET A 173 -8.22 -13.29 -0.39
C MET A 173 -8.50 -14.81 -0.27
N ARG A 174 -7.66 -15.67 -0.87
CA ARG A 174 -7.78 -17.14 -0.77
C ARG A 174 -7.62 -17.71 0.65
N CYS A 175 -6.94 -16.99 1.55
CA CYS A 175 -6.80 -17.41 2.94
C CYS A 175 -7.94 -16.91 3.83
N VAL A 176 -8.86 -16.11 3.29
CA VAL A 176 -10.01 -15.57 4.03
C VAL A 176 -11.28 -15.96 3.27
N PRO A 177 -11.85 -17.16 3.49
CA PRO A 177 -12.97 -17.67 2.67
C PRO A 177 -14.21 -16.78 2.68
N ASN A 178 -14.39 -15.97 3.73
CA ASN A 178 -15.49 -15.03 3.87
C ASN A 178 -15.13 -13.59 3.47
N ALA A 179 -14.03 -13.38 2.74
CA ALA A 179 -13.59 -12.06 2.28
C ALA A 179 -14.66 -11.29 1.50
N SER A 180 -15.49 -12.00 0.73
CA SER A 180 -16.57 -11.41 -0.08
C SER A 180 -17.69 -10.78 0.76
N LEU A 181 -17.78 -11.07 2.06
CA LEU A 181 -18.72 -10.41 2.98
C LEU A 181 -18.28 -8.97 3.30
N GLY A 182 -17.01 -8.63 3.06
CA GLY A 182 -16.50 -7.27 3.13
C GLY A 182 -16.41 -6.69 4.55
N LYS A 183 -16.27 -5.36 4.58
CA LYS A 183 -16.03 -4.55 5.79
C LYS A 183 -17.04 -4.85 6.90
N GLY A 184 -16.54 -4.91 8.14
CA GLY A 184 -17.35 -5.09 9.34
C GLY A 184 -17.58 -6.55 9.73
N THR A 185 -17.22 -7.50 8.87
CA THR A 185 -17.35 -8.93 9.14
C THR A 185 -16.15 -9.47 9.91
N LEU A 186 -16.36 -10.40 10.85
CA LEU A 186 -15.26 -11.14 11.49
C LEU A 186 -14.57 -12.05 10.47
N ALA A 187 -13.24 -11.96 10.37
CA ALA A 187 -12.46 -12.73 9.42
C ALA A 187 -12.35 -14.21 9.85
N ILE A 188 -12.64 -15.11 8.93
CA ILE A 188 -12.29 -16.53 9.03
C ILE A 188 -11.00 -16.72 8.25
N VAL A 189 -9.91 -17.06 8.94
CA VAL A 189 -8.58 -17.14 8.33
C VAL A 189 -8.14 -18.60 8.28
N SER A 190 -7.69 -19.06 7.11
CA SER A 190 -7.03 -20.35 6.94
C SER A 190 -5.57 -20.23 7.35
N ARG A 191 -5.16 -20.93 8.41
CA ARG A 191 -3.79 -20.91 8.94
C ARG A 191 -3.15 -22.29 8.87
N LYS A 192 -1.84 -22.32 8.61
CA LYS A 192 -1.06 -23.56 8.65
C LYS A 192 -0.97 -24.03 10.10
N THR A 193 -1.14 -25.32 10.34
CA THR A 193 -0.95 -25.90 11.68
C THR A 193 0.28 -26.80 11.73
N ASP A 194 0.82 -27.00 12.92
CA ASP A 194 1.95 -27.90 13.17
C ASP A 194 1.53 -29.39 13.28
N LEU A 195 0.27 -29.72 12.96
CA LEU A 195 -0.27 -31.08 13.08
C LEU A 195 -0.14 -31.86 11.75
N ALA A 196 0.33 -33.11 11.85
CA ALA A 196 0.70 -33.95 10.71
C ALA A 196 -0.45 -34.31 9.74
N GLU A 197 -1.70 -34.31 10.20
CA GLU A 197 -2.86 -34.73 9.38
C GLU A 197 -3.70 -33.57 8.84
N ASN A 198 -3.59 -32.37 9.43
CA ASN A 198 -4.35 -31.19 9.03
C ASN A 198 -3.40 -30.01 8.83
N HIS A 199 -2.76 -29.97 7.66
CA HIS A 199 -1.80 -28.93 7.30
C HIS A 199 -2.38 -27.51 7.37
N TRP A 200 -3.71 -27.36 7.27
CA TRP A 200 -4.42 -26.09 7.35
C TRP A 200 -5.68 -26.21 8.19
N ARG A 201 -5.95 -25.21 9.03
CA ARG A 201 -7.18 -25.08 9.82
C ARG A 201 -7.82 -23.73 9.57
N LEU A 202 -9.14 -23.75 9.36
CA LEU A 202 -9.96 -22.53 9.40
C LEU A 202 -10.14 -22.11 10.85
N GLU A 203 -9.68 -20.90 11.16
CA GLU A 203 -9.83 -20.26 12.46
C GLU A 203 -10.70 -19.01 12.28
N GLN A 204 -11.85 -18.97 12.96
CA GLN A 204 -12.57 -17.71 13.09
C GLN A 204 -11.79 -16.82 14.06
N THR A 205 -11.34 -15.69 13.56
CA THR A 205 -10.53 -14.74 14.34
C THR A 205 -11.41 -13.65 14.94
N ASN A 206 -10.89 -12.96 15.97
CA ASN A 206 -11.49 -11.72 16.49
C ASN A 206 -11.09 -10.49 15.64
N GLU A 207 -10.59 -10.69 14.42
CA GLU A 207 -10.19 -9.64 13.51
C GLU A 207 -11.39 -9.26 12.63
N ILE A 208 -11.63 -7.96 12.44
CA ILE A 208 -12.69 -7.45 11.59
C ILE A 208 -12.08 -7.09 10.24
N ILE A 209 -12.71 -7.51 9.14
CA ILE A 209 -12.34 -7.09 7.79
C ILE A 209 -12.58 -5.58 7.66
N ILE A 210 -11.57 -4.86 7.18
CA ILE A 210 -11.63 -3.42 6.90
C ILE A 210 -11.21 -3.13 5.47
N ASN A 211 -11.41 -1.88 5.04
CA ASN A 211 -11.01 -1.43 3.73
C ASN A 211 -9.52 -1.04 3.72
N TRP A 212 -8.88 -1.15 2.55
CA TRP A 212 -7.59 -0.53 2.27
C TRP A 212 -7.77 0.99 2.10
N SER A 213 -8.08 1.67 3.21
CA SER A 213 -8.40 3.10 3.28
C SER A 213 -7.60 3.76 4.40
N ILE A 214 -7.14 5.00 4.15
CA ILE A 214 -6.46 5.83 5.16
C ILE A 214 -7.37 6.04 6.38
N ASP A 215 -8.69 6.19 6.19
CA ASP A 215 -9.65 6.45 7.27
C ASP A 215 -9.86 5.25 8.21
N GLU A 216 -9.51 4.04 7.78
CA GLU A 216 -9.68 2.81 8.57
C GLU A 216 -8.48 2.47 9.45
N ILE A 217 -7.36 3.15 9.21
CA ILE A 217 -6.09 2.88 9.89
C ILE A 217 -5.74 4.04 10.82
N THR A 218 -5.00 3.71 11.87
CA THR A 218 -4.39 4.70 12.76
C THR A 218 -2.97 4.87 12.28
N LEU A 219 -2.70 6.01 11.63
CA LEU A 219 -1.38 6.45 11.19
C LEU A 219 -0.67 7.16 12.35
#